data_AF-A0A1M4MNL7-F1
#
_entry.id   AF-A0A1M4MNL7-F1
#
_cell.length_a   1.000
_cell.length_b   1.000
_cell.length_c   1.000
_cell.angle_alpha   90.00
_cell.angle_beta   90.00
_cell.angle_gamma   90.00
#
_symmetry.space_group_name_H-M   'P 1'
#
loop_
_entity.id
_entity.type
_entity.pdbx_description
1 polymer ?
#
loop_
_entity_poly.entity_id
_entity_poly.type
_entity_poly.pdbx_seq_one_letter_code
_entity_poly.pdbx_strand_id
1 'polypeptide(L)'
;MSVLDTAYEVLRAAGEPLHYREITQRMLDRGLWSSAGLTPWDSVNARIAVDIKRNREQSRFYRAAPGIFGCREAGDPNPSPEPEPERDSMSFLDAAEMVLEDYADRQPMHYRDITRKALDLDLITTGGLTPEATMYAAILTEIQRQNKRGELPRFEKLGKGYVGLTRWHEEGLPYQIEVHNREVREHLMQRIRTMNPAAFEELVGELLAKIGFEDVAVTRASGDGGIDVRGTLVAGDVIKTRMAVQVKRWKNNVQAPIVQQVRGSLGVHEQGLIITTSDFSTGARQEAEQPDKTPIALMNGEQMVNLLIEYDIGVMRTSYDLIDLEEDEE
;
A
#
# COMPACT_ATOMS: atom_id res chain seq x y z
N MET A 1 36.24 -15.16 -2.85
CA MET A 1 35.34 -15.64 -1.77
C MET A 1 33.89 -15.34 -2.14
N SER A 2 32.92 -16.07 -1.58
CA SER A 2 31.50 -15.70 -1.74
C SER A 2 31.17 -14.47 -0.89
N VAL A 3 30.09 -13.77 -1.25
CA VAL A 3 29.59 -12.59 -0.50
C VAL A 3 29.41 -12.89 0.98
N LEU A 4 28.91 -14.09 1.31
CA LEU A 4 28.69 -14.50 2.69
C LEU A 4 30.02 -14.80 3.41
N ASP A 5 31.00 -15.39 2.73
CA ASP A 5 32.30 -15.64 3.36
C ASP A 5 33.01 -14.32 3.70
N THR A 6 32.96 -13.36 2.78
CA THR A 6 33.53 -12.03 3.00
C THR A 6 32.80 -11.24 4.09
N ALA A 7 31.48 -11.33 4.15
CA ALA A 7 30.70 -10.69 5.20
C ALA A 7 31.04 -11.30 6.57
N TYR A 8 31.19 -12.62 6.64
CA TYR A 8 31.57 -13.32 7.87
C TYR A 8 32.96 -12.91 8.35
N GLU A 9 33.95 -12.81 7.46
CA GLU A 9 35.30 -12.35 7.83
C GLU A 9 35.31 -10.91 8.35
N VAL A 10 34.54 -10.01 7.71
CA VAL A 10 34.44 -8.62 8.16
C VAL A 10 33.81 -8.53 9.55
N LEU A 11 32.72 -9.27 9.78
CA LEU A 11 32.06 -9.32 11.09
C LEU A 11 32.96 -9.94 12.17
N ARG A 12 33.64 -11.04 11.84
CA ARG A 12 34.58 -11.70 12.75
C ARG A 12 35.77 -10.80 13.11
N ALA A 13 36.31 -10.07 12.13
CA ALA A 13 37.39 -9.14 12.36
C ALA A 13 36.95 -7.90 13.16
N ALA A 14 35.67 -7.54 13.12
CA ALA A 14 35.12 -6.43 13.90
C ALA A 14 34.88 -6.81 15.36
N GLY A 15 34.49 -8.07 15.63
CA GLY A 15 34.20 -8.56 16.99
C GLY A 15 32.89 -8.02 17.58
N GLU A 16 32.13 -7.25 16.81
CA GLU A 16 30.84 -6.65 17.20
C GLU A 16 29.85 -6.67 16.01
N PRO A 17 28.53 -6.61 16.26
CA PRO A 17 27.54 -6.51 15.19
C PRO A 17 27.69 -5.20 14.40
N LEU A 18 27.61 -5.28 13.07
CA LEU A 18 27.74 -4.13 12.19
C LEU A 18 26.50 -3.95 11.32
N HIS A 19 26.19 -2.69 10.98
CA HIS A 19 25.16 -2.38 9.99
C HIS A 19 25.58 -2.87 8.60
N TYR A 20 24.66 -3.40 7.80
CA TYR A 20 24.97 -4.03 6.51
C TYR A 20 25.71 -3.11 5.52
N ARG A 21 25.47 -1.80 5.59
CA ARG A 21 26.22 -0.81 4.80
C ARG A 21 27.69 -0.76 5.20
N GLU A 22 27.98 -0.81 6.49
CA GLU A 22 29.34 -0.83 7.02
C GLU A 22 30.06 -2.14 6.70
N ILE A 23 29.35 -3.28 6.80
CA ILE A 23 29.88 -4.59 6.37
C ILE A 23 30.30 -4.51 4.90
N THR A 24 29.41 -4.00 4.05
CA THR A 24 29.64 -3.85 2.61
C THR A 24 30.83 -2.93 2.32
N GLN A 25 30.90 -1.78 3.00
CA GLN A 25 31.99 -0.83 2.83
C GLN A 25 33.34 -1.47 3.16
N ARG A 26 33.44 -2.15 4.31
CA ARG A 26 34.67 -2.86 4.72
C ARG A 26 35.03 -4.01 3.78
N MET A 27 34.05 -4.69 3.19
CA MET A 27 34.30 -5.73 2.18
C MET A 27 34.95 -5.15 0.91
N LEU A 28 34.48 -3.98 0.48
CA LEU A 28 34.99 -3.27 -0.70
C LEU A 28 36.37 -2.65 -0.42
N ASP A 29 36.54 -1.96 0.70
CA ASP A 29 37.79 -1.27 1.07
C ASP A 29 38.96 -2.24 1.26
N ARG A 30 38.68 -3.44 1.76
CA ARG A 30 39.68 -4.52 1.92
C ARG A 30 39.90 -5.32 0.63
N GLY A 31 39.20 -5.01 -0.45
CA GLY A 31 39.29 -5.74 -1.73
C GLY A 31 38.87 -7.21 -1.63
N LEU A 32 38.13 -7.59 -0.59
CA LEU A 32 37.71 -8.98 -0.33
C LEU A 32 36.60 -9.41 -1.29
N TRP A 33 35.82 -8.44 -1.77
CA TRP A 33 34.73 -8.62 -2.71
C TRP A 33 34.60 -7.42 -3.65
N SER A 34 34.09 -7.66 -4.85
CA SER A 34 33.76 -6.62 -5.84
C SER A 34 32.33 -6.79 -6.32
N SER A 35 31.59 -5.70 -6.44
CA SER A 35 30.22 -5.67 -6.99
C SER A 35 30.20 -5.04 -8.37
N ALA A 36 29.41 -5.61 -9.28
CA ALA A 36 29.04 -4.98 -10.56
C ALA A 36 27.73 -4.17 -10.48
N GLY A 37 26.97 -4.31 -9.37
CA GLY A 37 25.68 -3.66 -9.18
C GLY A 37 25.79 -2.30 -8.47
N LEU A 38 24.85 -1.40 -8.77
CA LEU A 38 24.77 -0.03 -8.23
C LEU A 38 24.49 0.02 -6.71
N THR A 39 23.89 -1.03 -6.14
CA THR A 39 23.54 -1.11 -4.72
C THR A 39 24.15 -2.36 -4.05
N PRO A 40 25.49 -2.39 -3.89
CA PRO A 40 26.18 -3.54 -3.28
C PRO A 40 25.68 -3.87 -1.87
N TRP A 41 25.26 -2.85 -1.12
CA TRP A 41 24.77 -3.00 0.25
C TRP A 41 23.45 -3.78 0.34
N ASP A 42 22.51 -3.55 -0.59
CA ASP A 42 21.24 -4.29 -0.62
C ASP A 42 21.47 -5.76 -0.93
N SER A 43 22.46 -6.05 -1.79
CA SER A 43 22.87 -7.41 -2.12
C SER A 43 23.49 -8.15 -0.93
N VAL A 44 24.34 -7.47 -0.15
CA VAL A 44 24.93 -8.03 1.07
C VAL A 44 23.84 -8.26 2.13
N ASN A 45 22.98 -7.26 2.36
CA ASN A 45 21.86 -7.35 3.30
C ASN A 45 20.93 -8.54 2.98
N ALA A 46 20.46 -8.64 1.74
CA ALA A 46 19.55 -9.69 1.31
C ALA A 46 20.18 -11.08 1.46
N ARG A 47 21.46 -11.24 1.09
CA ARG A 47 22.14 -12.54 1.21
C ARG A 47 22.28 -12.99 2.66
N ILE A 48 22.68 -12.10 3.57
CA ILE A 48 22.80 -12.43 5.00
C ILE A 48 21.41 -12.75 5.57
N ALA A 49 20.40 -11.94 5.26
CA ALA A 49 19.02 -12.16 5.73
C ALA A 49 18.43 -13.49 5.23
N VAL A 50 18.65 -13.84 3.96
CA VAL A 50 18.20 -15.13 3.38
C VAL A 50 18.94 -16.30 4.03
N ASP A 51 20.25 -16.18 4.29
CA ASP A 51 21.02 -17.22 4.98
C ASP A 51 20.47 -17.49 6.40
N ILE A 52 20.22 -16.43 7.17
CA ILE A 52 19.62 -16.52 8.51
C ILE A 52 18.23 -17.17 8.43
N LYS A 53 17.38 -16.74 7.48
CA LYS A 53 16.03 -17.30 7.33
C LYS A 53 16.05 -18.78 6.97
N ARG A 54 16.97 -19.19 6.08
CA ARG A 54 17.07 -20.56 5.57
C ARG A 54 17.68 -21.51 6.59
N ASN A 55 18.75 -21.09 7.27
CA ASN A 55 19.56 -21.95 8.13
C ASN A 55 19.24 -21.78 9.62
N ARG A 56 18.50 -20.73 10.00
CA ARG A 56 18.10 -20.42 11.39
C ARG A 56 19.29 -20.49 12.35
N GLU A 57 19.23 -21.35 13.35
CA GLU A 57 20.26 -21.56 14.38
C GLU A 57 21.58 -22.10 13.82
N GLN A 58 21.55 -22.71 12.62
CA GLN A 58 22.74 -23.20 11.92
C GLN A 58 23.40 -22.12 11.05
N SER A 59 22.79 -20.93 10.93
CA SER A 59 23.44 -19.82 10.23
C SER A 59 24.65 -19.34 11.02
N ARG A 60 25.74 -19.06 10.31
CA ARG A 60 26.93 -18.40 10.85
C ARG A 60 26.70 -16.93 11.19
N PHE A 61 25.51 -16.41 10.92
CA PHE A 61 25.10 -15.04 11.23
C PHE A 61 23.95 -15.01 12.22
N TYR A 62 23.77 -13.87 12.87
CA TYR A 62 22.55 -13.54 13.59
C TYR A 62 22.18 -12.08 13.34
N ARG A 63 20.90 -11.76 13.48
CA ARG A 63 20.40 -10.39 13.40
C ARG A 63 20.38 -9.80 14.80
N ALA A 64 21.20 -8.77 15.02
CA ALA A 64 21.26 -8.04 16.29
C ALA A 64 20.18 -6.95 16.37
N ALA A 65 19.87 -6.30 15.24
CA ALA A 65 18.80 -5.30 15.08
C ALA A 65 18.41 -5.19 13.59
N PRO A 66 17.36 -4.43 13.20
CA PRO A 66 17.07 -4.17 11.80
C PRO A 66 18.29 -3.64 11.03
N GLY A 67 18.77 -4.42 10.06
CA GLY A 67 19.95 -4.08 9.26
C GLY A 67 21.30 -4.26 9.96
N ILE A 68 21.35 -4.73 11.21
CA ILE A 68 22.58 -4.98 11.98
C ILE A 68 22.78 -6.48 12.15
N PHE A 69 23.94 -6.98 11.73
CA PHE A 69 24.28 -8.40 11.73
C PHE A 69 25.54 -8.67 12.54
N GLY A 70 25.57 -9.80 13.25
CA GLY A 70 26.77 -10.34 13.89
C GLY A 70 27.11 -11.74 13.35
N CYS A 71 28.29 -12.25 13.70
CA CYS A 71 28.73 -13.60 13.36
C CYS A 71 28.71 -14.52 14.59
N ARG A 72 28.40 -15.80 14.40
CA ARG A 72 28.49 -16.83 15.44
C ARG A 72 29.85 -17.54 15.37
N GLU A 73 30.51 -17.75 16.50
CA GLU A 73 31.62 -18.70 16.63
C GLU A 73 31.12 -20.05 17.17
N ALA A 74 31.86 -21.13 16.86
CA ALA A 74 31.50 -22.46 17.32
C ALA A 74 31.60 -22.55 18.85
N GLY A 75 30.46 -22.60 19.53
CA GLY A 75 30.37 -22.71 20.99
C GLY A 75 29.88 -21.45 21.70
N ASP A 76 29.55 -20.37 21.00
CA ASP A 76 29.00 -19.17 21.63
C ASP A 76 27.57 -19.42 22.17
N PRO A 77 27.29 -19.16 23.45
CA PRO A 77 25.93 -19.17 23.98
C PRO A 77 25.11 -18.11 23.26
N ASN A 78 23.92 -18.53 22.81
CA ASN A 78 23.03 -17.79 21.93
C ASN A 78 22.85 -16.32 22.35
N PRO A 79 23.46 -15.34 21.66
CA PRO A 79 23.28 -13.93 21.95
C PRO A 79 22.15 -13.38 21.09
N SER A 80 21.13 -14.19 20.72
CA SER A 80 19.88 -13.60 20.27
C SER A 80 19.37 -12.82 21.48
N PRO A 81 19.39 -11.47 21.47
CA PRO A 81 18.41 -10.80 22.31
C PRO A 81 17.09 -11.37 21.81
N GLU A 82 16.24 -11.84 22.72
CA GLU A 82 14.81 -11.86 22.38
C GLU A 82 14.54 -10.50 21.74
N PRO A 83 13.96 -10.44 20.52
CA PRO A 83 13.71 -9.15 19.91
C PRO A 83 12.92 -8.36 20.95
N GLU A 84 13.54 -7.30 21.48
CA GLU A 84 12.79 -6.30 22.21
C GLU A 84 11.62 -5.97 21.29
N PRO A 85 10.36 -6.02 21.79
CA PRO A 85 9.20 -5.87 20.94
C PRO A 85 9.44 -4.60 20.12
N GLU A 86 9.52 -4.74 18.78
CA GLU A 86 9.53 -3.59 17.88
C GLU A 86 8.34 -2.75 18.34
N ARG A 87 8.61 -1.60 19.00
CA ARG A 87 7.52 -0.71 19.41
C ARG A 87 6.78 -0.41 18.11
N ASP A 88 5.52 -0.81 18.01
CA ASP A 88 4.69 -0.60 16.82
C ASP A 88 4.67 0.89 16.51
N SER A 89 5.59 1.37 15.66
CA SER A 89 5.64 2.75 15.24
C SER A 89 4.48 2.96 14.27
N MET A 90 3.64 3.94 14.55
CA MET A 90 2.47 4.28 13.75
C MET A 90 2.89 4.69 12.33
N SER A 91 1.93 4.64 11.40
CA SER A 91 2.13 5.29 10.12
C SER A 91 2.22 6.81 10.31
N PHE A 92 2.85 7.52 9.37
CA PHE A 92 2.90 8.98 9.39
C PHE A 92 1.51 9.62 9.45
N LEU A 93 0.52 9.02 8.78
CA LEU A 93 -0.85 9.54 8.77
C LEU A 93 -1.53 9.33 10.11
N ASP A 94 -1.42 8.14 10.70
CA ASP A 94 -2.08 7.85 11.98
C ASP A 94 -1.43 8.63 13.13
N ALA A 95 -0.11 8.83 13.08
CA ALA A 95 0.58 9.69 14.03
C ALA A 95 0.20 11.16 13.86
N ALA A 96 0.07 11.66 12.63
CA ALA A 96 -0.37 13.04 12.38
C ALA A 96 -1.80 13.26 12.89
N GLU A 97 -2.70 12.30 12.67
CA GLU A 97 -4.07 12.34 13.18
C GLU A 97 -4.11 12.34 14.70
N MET A 98 -3.36 11.46 15.36
CA MET A 98 -3.29 11.40 16.81
C MET A 98 -2.72 12.70 17.40
N VAL A 99 -1.65 13.24 16.79
CA VAL A 99 -1.07 14.52 17.23
C VAL A 99 -2.08 15.65 17.11
N LEU A 100 -2.78 15.73 15.99
CA LEU A 100 -3.81 16.76 15.81
C LEU A 100 -4.93 16.57 16.84
N GLU A 101 -5.43 15.36 17.03
CA GLU A 101 -6.55 15.11 17.94
C GLU A 101 -6.21 15.46 19.39
N ASP A 102 -5.07 14.99 19.88
CA ASP A 102 -4.76 15.02 21.30
C ASP A 102 -3.99 16.28 21.72
N TYR A 103 -3.36 16.99 20.78
CA TYR A 103 -2.42 18.09 21.09
C TYR A 103 -2.66 19.39 20.33
N ALA A 104 -3.62 19.45 19.41
CA ALA A 104 -3.90 20.67 18.66
C ALA A 104 -5.01 21.55 19.24
N ASP A 105 -5.69 21.11 20.31
CA ASP A 105 -6.81 21.85 20.93
C ASP A 105 -7.89 22.29 19.91
N ARG A 106 -8.17 21.44 18.92
CA ARG A 106 -9.06 21.74 17.77
C ARG A 106 -8.64 22.98 16.95
N GLN A 107 -7.35 23.30 16.94
CA GLN A 107 -6.77 24.37 16.12
C GLN A 107 -5.81 23.81 15.07
N PRO A 108 -5.68 24.45 13.89
CA PRO A 108 -4.77 24.00 12.85
C PRO A 108 -3.31 24.00 13.34
N MET A 109 -2.58 22.92 13.05
CA MET A 109 -1.13 22.86 13.31
C MET A 109 -0.34 22.89 12.01
N HIS A 110 0.80 23.58 12.02
CA HIS A 110 1.71 23.54 10.89
C HIS A 110 2.37 22.14 10.79
N TYR A 111 2.48 21.58 9.59
CA TYR A 111 2.93 20.18 9.39
C TYR A 111 4.28 19.85 10.06
N ARG A 112 5.18 20.83 10.16
CA ARG A 112 6.48 20.67 10.83
C ARG A 112 6.33 20.46 12.33
N ASP A 113 5.38 21.14 12.96
CA ASP A 113 5.13 21.00 14.39
C ASP A 113 4.39 19.71 14.69
N ILE A 114 3.47 19.28 13.81
CA ILE A 114 2.84 17.95 13.87
C ILE A 114 3.93 16.86 13.84
N THR A 115 4.84 16.94 12.88
CA THR A 115 5.90 15.93 12.71
C THR A 115 6.86 15.93 13.89
N ARG A 116 7.28 17.12 14.37
CA ARG A 116 8.16 17.23 15.55
C ARG A 116 7.50 16.59 16.77
N LYS A 117 6.22 16.91 17.02
CA LYS A 117 5.47 16.35 18.13
C LYS A 117 5.33 14.82 18.01
N ALA A 118 5.10 14.29 16.81
CA ALA A 118 5.01 12.85 16.57
C ALA A 118 6.35 12.13 16.86
N LEU A 119 7.48 12.77 16.55
CA LEU A 119 8.82 12.26 16.89
C LEU A 119 9.10 12.36 18.39
N ASP A 120 8.76 13.49 19.02
CA ASP A 120 8.95 13.72 20.45
C ASP A 120 8.15 12.72 21.32
N LEU A 121 7.02 12.23 20.79
CA LEU A 121 6.16 11.22 21.41
C LEU A 121 6.55 9.78 21.04
N ASP A 122 7.65 9.58 20.28
CA ASP A 122 8.08 8.28 19.75
C ASP A 122 7.01 7.53 18.94
N LEU A 123 6.03 8.25 18.35
CA LEU A 123 4.94 7.63 17.57
C LEU A 123 5.42 7.12 16.22
N ILE A 124 6.41 7.79 15.65
CA ILE A 124 6.99 7.47 14.35
C ILE A 124 8.50 7.33 14.50
N THR A 125 9.08 6.41 13.73
CA THR A 125 10.52 6.31 13.56
C THR A 125 10.87 6.60 12.11
N THR A 126 11.95 7.35 11.88
CA THR A 126 12.31 7.77 10.52
C THR A 126 13.80 7.60 10.29
N GLY A 127 14.16 6.95 9.17
CA GLY A 127 15.55 6.87 8.70
C GLY A 127 15.88 7.89 7.60
N GLY A 128 14.89 8.71 7.20
CA GLY A 128 15.01 9.72 6.16
C GLY A 128 15.47 11.08 6.71
N LEU A 129 16.06 11.92 5.85
CA LEU A 129 16.62 13.22 6.26
C LEU A 129 15.54 14.31 6.46
N THR A 130 14.32 14.11 5.99
CA THR A 130 13.25 15.13 5.96
C THR A 130 11.89 14.53 6.35
N PRO A 131 11.71 14.08 7.61
CA PRO A 131 10.47 13.44 8.05
C PRO A 131 9.24 14.36 7.93
N GLU A 132 9.41 15.68 8.06
CA GLU A 132 8.32 16.64 7.94
C GLU A 132 7.77 16.71 6.51
N ALA A 133 8.66 16.70 5.51
CA ALA A 133 8.26 16.69 4.10
C ALA A 133 7.57 15.37 3.73
N THR A 134 8.04 14.25 4.28
CA THR A 134 7.42 12.93 4.09
C THR A 134 6.02 12.89 4.69
N MET A 135 5.85 13.36 5.94
CA MET A 135 4.54 13.43 6.59
C MET A 135 3.58 14.32 5.79
N TYR A 136 4.03 15.51 5.41
CA TYR A 136 3.17 16.45 4.70
C TYR A 136 2.75 15.94 3.32
N ALA A 137 3.68 15.34 2.57
CA ALA A 137 3.37 14.73 1.28
C ALA A 137 2.37 13.57 1.42
N ALA A 138 2.49 12.75 2.46
CA ALA A 138 1.52 11.70 2.76
C ALA A 138 0.13 12.30 3.03
N ILE A 139 0.04 13.33 3.87
CA ILE A 139 -1.22 14.02 4.17
C ILE A 139 -1.85 14.59 2.88
N LEU A 140 -1.09 15.30 2.06
CA LEU A 140 -1.60 15.88 0.81
C LEU A 140 -2.08 14.81 -0.18
N THR A 141 -1.34 13.69 -0.27
CA THR A 141 -1.71 12.56 -1.13
C THR A 141 -3.01 11.91 -0.66
N GLU A 142 -3.18 11.74 0.66
CA GLU A 142 -4.44 11.27 1.25
C GLU A 142 -5.59 12.22 0.90
N ILE A 143 -5.40 13.53 1.12
CA ILE A 143 -6.41 14.55 0.81
C ILE A 143 -6.85 14.46 -0.65
N GLN A 144 -5.89 14.46 -1.57
CA GLN A 144 -6.17 14.41 -2.99
C GLN A 144 -6.90 13.12 -3.38
N ARG A 145 -6.49 11.98 -2.83
CA ARG A 145 -7.09 10.67 -3.12
C ARG A 145 -8.54 10.60 -2.63
N GLN A 146 -8.81 11.06 -1.42
CA GLN A 146 -10.15 11.07 -0.83
C GLN A 146 -11.08 12.00 -1.61
N ASN A 147 -10.63 13.22 -1.93
CA ASN A 147 -11.38 14.17 -2.76
C ASN A 147 -11.71 13.60 -4.14
N LYS A 148 -10.74 12.93 -4.79
CA LYS A 148 -10.97 12.22 -6.05
C LYS A 148 -12.02 11.14 -5.91
N ARG A 149 -12.14 10.48 -4.77
CA ARG A 149 -13.21 9.50 -4.52
C ARG A 149 -14.52 10.14 -4.09
N GLY A 150 -14.58 11.46 -3.89
CA GLY A 150 -15.73 12.13 -3.28
C GLY A 150 -15.93 11.75 -1.81
N GLU A 151 -14.87 11.26 -1.16
CA GLU A 151 -14.80 11.02 0.28
C GLU A 151 -14.32 12.32 0.94
N LEU A 152 -14.69 12.54 2.20
CA LEU A 152 -14.01 13.58 2.97
C LEU A 152 -12.68 13.08 3.50
N PRO A 153 -11.59 13.82 3.25
CA PRO A 153 -10.31 13.47 3.81
C PRO A 153 -10.33 13.63 5.33
N ARG A 154 -9.55 12.81 6.04
CA ARG A 154 -9.38 12.97 7.49
C ARG A 154 -8.71 14.30 7.87
N PHE A 155 -7.91 14.83 6.96
CA PHE A 155 -7.19 16.08 7.11
C PHE A 155 -7.76 17.16 6.18
N GLU A 156 -7.71 18.40 6.62
CA GLU A 156 -7.94 19.58 5.79
C GLU A 156 -6.66 20.41 5.65
N LYS A 157 -6.46 21.00 4.47
CA LYS A 157 -5.33 21.90 4.21
C LYS A 157 -5.82 23.34 4.34
N LEU A 158 -5.25 24.09 5.27
CA LEU A 158 -5.69 25.44 5.63
C LEU A 158 -4.72 26.53 5.13
N GLY A 159 -3.94 26.22 4.09
CA GLY A 159 -2.95 27.12 3.52
C GLY A 159 -1.65 27.19 4.31
N LYS A 160 -0.59 27.74 3.69
CA LYS A 160 0.75 27.99 4.31
C LYS A 160 1.38 26.80 5.08
N GLY A 161 0.96 25.56 4.83
CA GLY A 161 1.46 24.37 5.53
C GLY A 161 0.66 23.96 6.77
N TYR A 162 -0.45 24.63 7.09
CA TYR A 162 -1.34 24.27 8.18
C TYR A 162 -2.28 23.13 7.78
N VAL A 163 -2.44 22.21 8.73
CA VAL A 163 -3.29 21.02 8.62
C VAL A 163 -4.21 20.98 9.83
N GLY A 164 -5.49 20.74 9.59
CA GLY A 164 -6.49 20.45 10.62
C GLY A 164 -7.12 19.07 10.42
N LEU A 165 -7.97 18.65 11.35
CA LEU A 165 -8.83 17.48 11.16
C LEU A 165 -10.21 17.92 10.70
N THR A 166 -10.67 17.33 9.60
CA THR A 166 -12.00 17.61 9.04
C THR A 166 -13.12 17.35 10.04
N ARG A 167 -12.94 16.36 10.94
CA ARG A 167 -13.92 16.01 11.96
C ARG A 167 -14.09 17.04 13.09
N TRP A 168 -13.20 18.01 13.22
CA TRP A 168 -13.40 19.10 14.18
C TRP A 168 -14.64 19.91 13.87
N HIS A 169 -15.10 19.84 12.62
CA HIS A 169 -16.38 20.36 12.16
C HIS A 169 -17.45 19.27 12.28
N GLU A 170 -17.97 19.08 13.50
CA GLU A 170 -19.10 18.16 13.77
C GLU A 170 -20.42 18.64 13.12
N GLU A 171 -20.44 19.89 12.62
CA GLU A 171 -21.53 20.53 11.91
C GLU A 171 -20.97 21.36 10.73
N GLY A 172 -21.82 21.73 9.76
CA GLY A 172 -21.44 22.59 8.63
C GLY A 172 -21.34 21.88 7.28
N LEU A 173 -20.95 22.65 6.26
CA LEU A 173 -20.92 22.21 4.85
C LEU A 173 -20.05 20.96 4.62
N PRO A 174 -18.83 20.83 5.19
CA PRO A 174 -18.03 19.61 5.03
C PRO A 174 -18.77 18.35 5.50
N TYR A 175 -19.35 18.36 6.70
CA TYR A 175 -20.11 17.22 7.21
C TYR A 175 -21.34 16.88 6.33
N GLN A 176 -22.07 17.90 5.87
CA GLN A 176 -23.21 17.70 4.97
C GLN A 176 -22.80 17.04 3.64
N ILE A 177 -21.64 17.41 3.10
CA ILE A 177 -21.05 16.79 1.91
C ILE A 177 -20.73 15.31 2.19
N GLU A 178 -20.25 14.96 3.39
CA GLU A 178 -19.96 13.56 3.76
C GLU A 178 -21.19 12.70 3.71
N VAL A 179 -22.22 13.15 4.44
CA VAL A 179 -23.46 12.42 4.60
C VAL A 179 -24.08 12.21 3.22
N HIS A 180 -24.13 13.27 2.41
CA HIS A 180 -24.63 13.19 1.05
C HIS A 180 -23.82 12.21 0.19
N ASN A 181 -22.49 12.33 0.17
CA ASN A 181 -21.66 11.47 -0.67
C ASN A 181 -21.69 10.00 -0.21
N ARG A 182 -21.88 9.73 1.09
CA ARG A 182 -22.09 8.38 1.62
C ARG A 182 -23.42 7.80 1.15
N GLU A 183 -24.51 8.56 1.22
CA GLU A 183 -25.82 8.16 0.69
C GLU A 183 -25.75 7.87 -0.82
N VAL A 184 -25.03 8.69 -1.58
CA VAL A 184 -24.82 8.47 -3.02
C VAL A 184 -24.08 7.16 -3.28
N ARG A 185 -23.03 6.83 -2.51
CA ARG A 185 -22.31 5.54 -2.61
C ARG A 185 -23.24 4.36 -2.35
N GLU A 186 -24.05 4.45 -1.31
CA GLU A 186 -25.01 3.39 -0.96
C GLU A 186 -26.04 3.19 -2.08
N HIS A 187 -26.61 4.28 -2.60
CA HIS A 187 -27.54 4.22 -3.72
C HIS A 187 -26.90 3.67 -5.00
N LEU A 188 -25.66 4.08 -5.31
CA LEU A 188 -24.91 3.57 -6.46
C LEU A 188 -24.68 2.05 -6.31
N MET A 189 -24.24 1.59 -5.13
CA MET A 189 -24.03 0.18 -4.83
C MET A 189 -25.34 -0.63 -4.93
N GLN A 190 -26.46 -0.08 -4.45
CA GLN A 190 -27.79 -0.72 -4.58
C GLN A 190 -28.22 -0.86 -6.04
N ARG A 191 -28.00 0.19 -6.85
CA ARG A 191 -28.29 0.17 -8.29
C ARG A 191 -27.47 -0.90 -9.01
N ILE A 192 -26.18 -1.00 -8.69
CA ILE A 192 -25.30 -2.04 -9.24
C ILE A 192 -25.76 -3.45 -8.82
N ARG A 193 -26.16 -3.64 -7.57
CA ARG A 193 -26.67 -4.95 -7.08
C ARG A 193 -27.95 -5.39 -7.79
N THR A 194 -28.78 -4.44 -8.22
CA THR A 194 -30.09 -4.70 -8.84
C THR A 194 -30.06 -4.71 -10.38
N MET A 195 -28.99 -4.23 -11.01
CA MET A 195 -28.87 -4.18 -12.47
C MET A 195 -28.76 -5.56 -13.13
N ASN A 196 -29.03 -5.67 -14.43
CA ASN A 196 -28.87 -6.93 -15.17
C ASN A 196 -27.38 -7.38 -15.15
N PRO A 197 -27.06 -8.70 -15.00
CA PRO A 197 -25.68 -9.20 -15.07
C PRO A 197 -24.88 -8.70 -16.27
N ALA A 198 -25.45 -8.74 -17.48
CA ALA A 198 -24.76 -8.28 -18.70
C ALA A 198 -24.46 -6.77 -18.64
N ALA A 199 -25.39 -5.97 -18.12
CA ALA A 199 -25.16 -4.54 -17.93
C ALA A 199 -24.09 -4.25 -16.86
N PHE A 200 -23.93 -5.16 -15.88
CA PHE A 200 -22.86 -5.05 -14.89
C PHE A 200 -21.48 -5.39 -15.50
N GLU A 201 -21.42 -6.40 -16.36
CA GLU A 201 -20.20 -6.73 -17.13
C GLU A 201 -19.80 -5.57 -18.04
N GLU A 202 -20.76 -4.93 -18.72
CA GLU A 202 -20.54 -3.74 -19.53
C GLU A 202 -20.01 -2.55 -18.69
N LEU A 203 -20.62 -2.28 -17.52
CA LEU A 203 -20.16 -1.24 -16.59
C LEU A 203 -18.72 -1.48 -16.13
N VAL A 204 -18.37 -2.73 -15.82
CA VAL A 204 -17.00 -3.10 -15.47
C VAL A 204 -16.05 -2.91 -16.65
N GLY A 205 -16.47 -3.26 -17.87
CA GLY A 205 -15.69 -3.00 -19.08
C GLY A 205 -15.41 -1.51 -19.28
N GLU A 206 -16.41 -0.65 -19.09
CA GLU A 206 -16.27 0.81 -19.14
C GLU A 206 -15.29 1.32 -18.08
N LEU A 207 -15.41 0.83 -16.84
CA LEU A 207 -14.51 1.18 -15.75
C LEU A 207 -13.06 0.81 -16.06
N LEU A 208 -12.81 -0.40 -16.57
CA LEU A 208 -11.46 -0.85 -16.92
C LEU A 208 -10.87 0.00 -18.05
N ALA A 209 -11.66 0.35 -19.06
CA ALA A 209 -11.21 1.24 -20.13
C ALA A 209 -10.80 2.61 -19.57
N LYS A 210 -11.57 3.18 -18.64
CA LYS A 210 -11.26 4.46 -17.97
C LYS A 210 -10.00 4.40 -17.10
N ILE A 211 -9.71 3.25 -16.49
CA ILE A 211 -8.49 3.01 -15.72
C ILE A 211 -7.24 2.93 -16.62
N GLY A 212 -7.41 2.74 -17.94
CA GLY A 212 -6.30 2.66 -18.91
C GLY A 212 -6.07 1.26 -19.46
N PHE A 213 -7.08 0.38 -19.42
CA PHE A 213 -7.02 -0.88 -20.16
C PHE A 213 -7.33 -0.63 -21.64
N GLU A 214 -6.51 -1.21 -22.50
CA GLU A 214 -6.73 -1.29 -23.95
C GLU A 214 -7.36 -2.63 -24.34
N ASP A 215 -7.94 -2.67 -25.54
CA ASP A 215 -8.54 -3.89 -26.13
C ASP A 215 -9.54 -4.59 -25.20
N VAL A 216 -10.30 -3.82 -24.43
CA VAL A 216 -11.29 -4.35 -23.48
C VAL A 216 -12.42 -5.04 -24.26
N ALA A 217 -12.56 -6.35 -24.05
CA ALA A 217 -13.57 -7.18 -24.70
C ALA A 217 -14.36 -7.99 -23.66
N VAL A 218 -15.68 -7.83 -23.68
CA VAL A 218 -16.61 -8.66 -22.90
C VAL A 218 -16.76 -10.01 -23.59
N THR A 219 -16.50 -11.09 -22.86
CA THR A 219 -16.55 -12.47 -23.38
C THR A 219 -17.96 -13.03 -23.24
N ARG A 220 -18.39 -13.82 -24.22
CA ARG A 220 -19.70 -14.51 -24.13
C ARG A 220 -19.54 -15.72 -23.20
N ALA A 221 -20.48 -15.87 -22.26
CA ALA A 221 -20.50 -16.77 -21.10
C ALA A 221 -20.30 -18.30 -21.33
N SER A 222 -19.85 -18.77 -22.50
CA SER A 222 -19.74 -20.19 -22.80
C SER A 222 -18.28 -20.66 -22.91
N GLY A 223 -17.84 -21.44 -21.92
CA GLY A 223 -16.69 -22.35 -22.05
C GLY A 223 -15.32 -21.84 -21.60
N ASP A 224 -15.20 -20.60 -21.12
CA ASP A 224 -13.90 -20.01 -20.75
C ASP A 224 -13.60 -20.04 -19.24
N GLY A 225 -14.31 -20.88 -18.50
CA GLY A 225 -14.14 -21.01 -17.05
C GLY A 225 -14.62 -19.79 -16.26
N GLY A 226 -15.42 -18.92 -16.87
CA GLY A 226 -16.11 -17.81 -16.23
C GLY A 226 -15.33 -16.50 -16.27
N ILE A 227 -14.50 -16.29 -17.29
CA ILE A 227 -13.93 -14.98 -17.55
C ILE A 227 -15.02 -14.16 -18.26
N ASP A 228 -15.25 -12.95 -17.79
CA ASP A 228 -16.31 -12.09 -18.29
C ASP A 228 -15.74 -10.92 -19.11
N VAL A 229 -14.51 -10.48 -18.80
CA VAL A 229 -13.80 -9.43 -19.56
C VAL A 229 -12.34 -9.80 -19.75
N ARG A 230 -11.78 -9.51 -20.93
CA ARG A 230 -10.33 -9.50 -21.17
C ARG A 230 -9.88 -8.11 -21.60
N GLY A 231 -8.68 -7.72 -21.22
CA GLY A 231 -8.08 -6.45 -21.62
C GLY A 231 -6.58 -6.42 -21.34
N THR A 232 -5.90 -5.41 -21.88
CA THR A 232 -4.46 -5.21 -21.68
C THR A 232 -4.23 -3.93 -20.89
N LEU A 233 -3.68 -4.04 -19.69
CA LEU A 233 -3.23 -2.86 -18.96
C LEU A 233 -1.91 -2.38 -19.58
N VAL A 234 -1.87 -1.10 -19.97
CA VAL A 234 -0.68 -0.46 -20.52
C VAL A 234 -0.16 0.58 -19.54
N ALA A 235 1.08 0.41 -19.09
CA ALA A 235 1.75 1.37 -18.22
C ALA A 235 2.95 2.01 -18.93
N GLY A 236 2.93 3.34 -19.02
CA GLY A 236 3.99 4.14 -19.65
C GLY A 236 4.23 3.77 -21.12
N ASP A 237 3.18 3.37 -21.84
CA ASP A 237 3.18 2.96 -23.26
C ASP A 237 4.04 1.75 -23.64
N VAL A 238 4.79 1.16 -22.69
CA VAL A 238 5.77 0.11 -22.96
C VAL A 238 5.51 -1.19 -22.21
N ILE A 239 4.88 -1.13 -21.02
CA ILE A 239 4.59 -2.31 -20.22
C ILE A 239 3.17 -2.75 -20.53
N LYS A 240 3.02 -3.96 -21.09
CA LYS A 240 1.72 -4.56 -21.43
C LYS A 240 1.45 -5.79 -20.57
N THR A 241 0.39 -5.74 -19.78
CA THR A 241 -0.05 -6.85 -18.95
C THR A 241 -1.43 -7.30 -19.40
N ARG A 242 -1.53 -8.54 -19.89
CA ARG A 242 -2.82 -9.12 -20.27
C ARG A 242 -3.57 -9.57 -19.03
N MET A 243 -4.81 -9.14 -18.91
CA MET A 243 -5.66 -9.39 -17.76
C MET A 243 -6.91 -10.15 -18.19
N ALA A 244 -7.25 -11.19 -17.45
CA ALA A 244 -8.52 -11.87 -17.52
C ALA A 244 -9.32 -11.56 -16.25
N VAL A 245 -10.53 -11.03 -16.44
CA VAL A 245 -11.35 -10.48 -15.36
C VAL A 245 -12.62 -11.31 -15.22
N GLN A 246 -12.89 -11.75 -13.99
CA GLN A 246 -14.17 -12.34 -13.63
C GLN A 246 -14.98 -11.37 -12.77
N VAL A 247 -16.25 -11.23 -13.12
CA VAL A 247 -17.20 -10.30 -12.51
C VAL A 247 -18.27 -11.11 -11.78
N LYS A 248 -18.41 -10.88 -10.47
CA LYS A 248 -19.36 -11.60 -9.61
C LYS A 248 -20.29 -10.63 -8.88
N ARG A 249 -21.52 -10.52 -9.38
CA ARG A 249 -22.62 -9.83 -8.68
C ARG A 249 -23.20 -10.71 -7.58
N TRP A 250 -22.59 -10.69 -6.40
CA TRP A 250 -22.88 -11.59 -5.28
C TRP A 250 -23.31 -10.83 -4.03
N LYS A 251 -24.07 -11.52 -3.16
CA LYS A 251 -24.41 -11.04 -1.81
C LYS A 251 -23.44 -11.54 -0.75
N ASN A 252 -22.95 -12.77 -0.90
CA ASN A 252 -22.03 -13.42 0.04
C ASN A 252 -20.60 -13.26 -0.44
N ASN A 253 -19.65 -13.31 0.50
CA ASN A 253 -18.25 -13.16 0.17
C ASN A 253 -17.76 -14.24 -0.79
N VAL A 254 -16.91 -13.84 -1.74
CA VAL A 254 -16.24 -14.74 -2.67
C VAL A 254 -15.27 -15.64 -1.88
N GLN A 255 -15.29 -16.93 -2.20
CA GLN A 255 -14.51 -17.97 -1.52
C GLN A 255 -13.32 -18.43 -2.38
N ALA A 256 -12.34 -19.06 -1.74
CA ALA A 256 -11.12 -19.58 -2.40
C ALA A 256 -11.35 -20.42 -3.66
N PRO A 257 -12.40 -21.28 -3.76
CA PRO A 257 -12.64 -22.06 -4.98
C PRO A 257 -12.83 -21.20 -6.24
N ILE A 258 -13.43 -20.01 -6.12
CA ILE A 258 -13.62 -19.09 -7.24
C ILE A 258 -12.27 -18.53 -7.70
N VAL A 259 -11.39 -18.18 -6.75
CA VAL A 259 -10.02 -17.71 -7.06
C VAL A 259 -9.23 -18.80 -7.78
N GLN A 260 -9.34 -20.06 -7.35
CA GLN A 260 -8.71 -21.21 -8.00
C GLN A 260 -9.26 -21.43 -9.41
N GLN A 261 -10.58 -21.30 -9.59
CA GLN A 261 -11.22 -21.43 -10.89
C GLN A 261 -10.72 -20.37 -11.88
N VAL A 262 -10.69 -19.09 -11.49
CA VAL A 262 -10.17 -18.02 -12.35
C VAL A 262 -8.73 -18.29 -12.74
N ARG A 263 -7.91 -18.67 -11.76
CA ARG A 263 -6.49 -19.00 -11.99
C ARG A 263 -6.29 -20.14 -12.99
N GLY A 264 -7.15 -21.16 -12.94
CA GLY A 264 -7.13 -22.29 -13.89
C GLY A 264 -7.58 -21.90 -15.31
N SER A 265 -8.29 -20.80 -15.47
CA SER A 265 -8.80 -20.29 -16.74
C SER A 265 -7.89 -19.26 -17.42
N LEU A 266 -6.80 -18.86 -16.76
CA LEU A 266 -5.84 -17.89 -17.29
C LEU A 266 -5.08 -18.45 -18.50
N GLY A 267 -4.93 -17.62 -19.53
CA GLY A 267 -4.04 -17.90 -20.65
C GLY A 267 -2.55 -17.76 -20.28
N VAL A 268 -1.69 -18.11 -21.23
CA VAL A 268 -0.24 -18.00 -21.08
C VAL A 268 0.14 -16.53 -20.84
N HIS A 269 0.84 -16.27 -19.72
CA HIS A 269 1.23 -14.93 -19.26
C HIS A 269 0.08 -13.95 -18.97
N GLU A 270 -1.16 -14.44 -18.80
CA GLU A 270 -2.25 -13.61 -18.31
C GLU A 270 -2.21 -13.53 -16.78
N GLN A 271 -2.62 -12.38 -16.24
CA GLN A 271 -2.91 -12.20 -14.82
C GLN A 271 -4.43 -12.17 -14.60
N GLY A 272 -4.88 -12.50 -13.40
CA GLY A 272 -6.31 -12.52 -13.06
C GLY A 272 -6.74 -11.29 -12.28
N LEU A 273 -7.99 -10.87 -12.46
CA LEU A 273 -8.68 -9.92 -11.58
C LEU A 273 -10.08 -10.43 -11.28
N ILE A 274 -10.50 -10.38 -10.01
CA ILE A 274 -11.88 -10.68 -9.62
C ILE A 274 -12.51 -9.41 -9.09
N ILE A 275 -13.65 -9.04 -9.67
CA ILE A 275 -14.46 -7.89 -9.26
C ILE A 275 -15.78 -8.41 -8.69
N THR A 276 -16.16 -7.97 -7.50
CA THR A 276 -17.42 -8.38 -6.88
C THR A 276 -18.18 -7.22 -6.23
N THR A 277 -19.51 -7.32 -6.17
CA THR A 277 -20.38 -6.40 -5.41
C THR A 277 -20.44 -6.68 -3.91
N SER A 278 -19.73 -7.72 -3.46
CA SER A 278 -19.58 -8.15 -2.07
C SER A 278 -18.14 -7.96 -1.61
N ASP A 279 -17.65 -8.80 -0.70
CA ASP A 279 -16.26 -8.82 -0.27
C ASP A 279 -15.64 -10.22 -0.45
N PHE A 280 -14.39 -10.40 -0.04
CA PHE A 280 -13.68 -11.68 -0.12
C PHE A 280 -13.57 -12.34 1.25
N SER A 281 -13.50 -13.67 1.30
CA SER A 281 -13.14 -14.35 2.55
C SER A 281 -11.62 -14.29 2.78
N THR A 282 -11.20 -14.49 4.03
CA THR A 282 -9.76 -14.59 4.37
C THR A 282 -9.07 -15.66 3.53
N GLY A 283 -9.71 -16.82 3.32
CA GLY A 283 -9.19 -17.88 2.46
C GLY A 283 -9.08 -17.48 0.99
N ALA A 284 -10.01 -16.66 0.47
CA ALA A 284 -9.91 -16.15 -0.89
C ALA A 284 -8.72 -15.18 -1.07
N ARG A 285 -8.50 -14.28 -0.10
CA ARG A 285 -7.34 -13.37 -0.09
C ARG A 285 -6.03 -14.15 -0.05
N GLN A 286 -5.92 -15.12 0.87
CA GLN A 286 -4.74 -15.97 0.98
C GLN A 286 -4.49 -16.80 -0.29
N GLU A 287 -5.53 -17.35 -0.90
CA GLU A 287 -5.39 -18.09 -2.17
C GLU A 287 -4.91 -17.18 -3.29
N ALA A 288 -5.41 -15.95 -3.38
CA ALA A 288 -5.05 -14.98 -4.42
C ALA A 288 -3.56 -14.63 -4.42
N GLU A 289 -2.98 -14.46 -3.22
CA GLU A 289 -1.61 -13.98 -2.97
C GLU A 289 -0.55 -15.09 -2.86
N GLN A 290 -0.87 -16.35 -3.19
CA GLN A 290 0.10 -17.45 -3.03
C GLN A 290 1.39 -17.21 -3.85
N PRO A 291 2.59 -17.23 -3.22
CA PRO A 291 3.85 -16.83 -3.86
C PRO A 291 4.23 -17.60 -5.12
N ASP A 292 3.88 -18.88 -5.18
CA ASP A 292 4.28 -19.79 -6.26
C ASP A 292 3.25 -19.88 -7.40
N LYS A 293 2.22 -19.01 -7.39
CA LYS A 293 1.11 -19.06 -8.35
C LYS A 293 0.88 -17.71 -9.03
N THR A 294 0.35 -17.72 -10.25
CA THR A 294 0.04 -16.51 -11.04
C THR A 294 -0.90 -15.56 -10.30
N PRO A 295 -0.49 -14.34 -9.90
CA PRO A 295 -1.27 -13.46 -9.05
C PRO A 295 -2.70 -13.20 -9.54
N ILE A 296 -3.65 -13.17 -8.60
CA ILE A 296 -5.05 -12.77 -8.86
C ILE A 296 -5.32 -11.50 -8.06
N ALA A 297 -5.53 -10.38 -8.73
CA ALA A 297 -5.97 -9.15 -8.08
C ALA A 297 -7.44 -9.30 -7.62
N LEU A 298 -7.78 -8.67 -6.50
CA LEU A 298 -9.12 -8.70 -5.91
C LEU A 298 -9.64 -7.27 -5.77
N MET A 299 -10.87 -7.02 -6.25
CA MET A 299 -11.57 -5.75 -6.12
C MET A 299 -12.97 -5.99 -5.56
N ASN A 300 -13.21 -5.47 -4.36
CA ASN A 300 -14.50 -5.61 -3.69
C ASN A 300 -15.47 -4.50 -4.10
N GLY A 301 -16.70 -4.56 -3.60
CA GLY A 301 -17.76 -3.64 -4.01
C GLY A 301 -17.46 -2.19 -3.66
N GLU A 302 -16.86 -1.96 -2.50
CA GLU A 302 -16.47 -0.62 -2.04
C GLU A 302 -15.36 -0.03 -2.91
N GLN A 303 -14.29 -0.79 -3.15
CA GLN A 303 -13.18 -0.37 -4.03
C GLN A 303 -13.67 -0.05 -5.44
N MET A 304 -14.57 -0.88 -5.98
CA MET A 304 -15.19 -0.64 -7.28
C MET A 304 -16.02 0.65 -7.29
N VAL A 305 -16.87 0.89 -6.28
CA VAL A 305 -17.67 2.12 -6.19
C VAL A 305 -16.78 3.36 -6.10
N ASN A 306 -15.70 3.30 -5.32
CA ASN A 306 -14.77 4.43 -5.20
C ASN A 306 -14.09 4.73 -6.54
N LEU A 307 -13.74 3.70 -7.32
CA LEU A 307 -13.21 3.89 -8.67
C LEU A 307 -14.26 4.44 -9.65
N LEU A 308 -15.51 3.96 -9.59
CA LEU A 308 -16.59 4.52 -10.41
C LEU A 308 -16.76 6.02 -10.14
N ILE A 309 -16.71 6.44 -8.88
CA ILE A 309 -16.77 7.86 -8.51
C ILE A 309 -15.52 8.61 -8.99
N GLU A 310 -14.33 8.04 -8.81
CA GLU A 310 -13.07 8.64 -9.26
C GLU A 310 -13.03 8.92 -10.77
N TYR A 311 -13.66 8.06 -11.57
CA TYR A 311 -13.75 8.21 -13.03
C TYR A 311 -15.09 8.81 -13.52
N ASP A 312 -15.90 9.37 -12.61
CA ASP A 312 -17.19 10.01 -12.87
C ASP A 312 -18.19 9.11 -13.63
N ILE A 313 -18.18 7.81 -13.35
CA ILE A 313 -19.07 6.81 -13.97
C ILE A 313 -20.33 6.65 -13.12
N GLY A 314 -21.47 7.04 -13.69
CA GLY A 314 -22.77 6.90 -13.03
C GLY A 314 -23.02 7.94 -11.92
N VAL A 315 -22.13 8.92 -11.75
CA VAL A 315 -22.26 10.04 -10.81
C VAL A 315 -21.98 11.37 -11.50
N MET A 316 -22.40 12.48 -10.88
CA MET A 316 -22.09 13.83 -11.34
C MET A 316 -21.55 14.64 -10.18
N ARG A 317 -20.55 15.48 -10.45
CA ARG A 317 -19.98 16.40 -9.45
C ARG A 317 -20.51 17.80 -9.65
N THR A 318 -20.87 18.43 -8.55
CA THR A 318 -21.27 19.84 -8.52
C THR A 318 -20.32 20.57 -7.57
N SER A 319 -19.73 21.68 -8.04
CA SER A 319 -18.85 22.54 -7.23
C SER A 319 -19.50 23.91 -7.03
N TYR A 320 -19.40 24.44 -5.81
CA TYR A 320 -19.79 25.79 -5.46
C TYR A 320 -18.60 26.52 -4.84
N ASP A 321 -18.50 27.82 -5.09
CA ASP A 321 -17.51 28.67 -4.46
C ASP A 321 -18.02 29.16 -3.11
N LEU A 322 -17.18 29.06 -2.07
CA LEU A 322 -17.41 29.66 -0.76
C LEU A 322 -16.43 30.83 -0.62
N ILE A 323 -16.95 31.99 -0.25
CA ILE A 323 -16.18 33.23 -0.13
C ILE A 323 -16.14 33.61 1.35
N ASP A 324 -14.93 33.70 1.89
CA ASP A 324 -14.67 34.17 3.26
C ASP A 324 -13.97 35.53 3.23
N LEU A 325 -14.09 36.29 4.31
CA LEU A 325 -13.34 37.53 4.52
C LEU A 325 -11.93 37.17 5.02
N GLU A 326 -10.90 37.73 4.41
CA GLU A 326 -9.55 37.69 4.98
C GLU A 326 -9.53 38.59 6.23
N GLU A 327 -9.24 38.01 7.40
CA GLU A 327 -8.92 38.78 8.60
C GLU A 327 -7.44 39.21 8.51
N ASP A 328 -7.19 40.52 8.49
CA ASP A 328 -5.83 41.06 8.59
C ASP A 328 -5.28 40.77 9.99
N GLU A 329 -4.14 40.06 10.08
CA GLU A 329 -3.38 39.94 11.34
C GLU A 329 -2.77 41.32 11.68
N GLU A 330 -3.35 42.03 12.67
CA GLU A 330 -2.81 43.29 13.23
C GLU A 330 -1.47 43.11 13.96
#